data_AF-A0A8J2KF64-F1
#
_entry.id   AF-A0A8J2KF64-F1
#
_cell.length_a   1.000
_cell.length_b   1.000
_cell.length_c   1.000
_cell.angle_alpha   90.00
_cell.angle_beta   90.00
_cell.angle_gamma   90.00
#
_symmetry.space_group_name_H-M   'P 1'
#
loop_
_entity.id
_entity.type
_entity.pdbx_description
1 polymer ?
#
loop_
_entity_poly.entity_id
_entity_poly.type
_entity_poly.pdbx_seq_one_letter_code
_entity_poly.pdbx_strand_id
1 'polypeptide(L)'
;MDFDGDDGMTSGIPIHANESEVDLKLVAQREYQRLKRQYFLMQKNRQSLMEKAGSKMARSQKLVRVLEEQRDNLELNLTAATSANNQKKDEVTKEKIWKLLQVYEKYKSQVEKLTAEINSMEKTVIKMTAKFYKAKLHIQAVLGVATPISRVERNIENNEKKLHIIKSNYDSLMTENSALKDEIGTKINRRFAIFNRMDQLHRKMTECRRDLNNSVDTALQVYNVWDDAARKITFIKDKYKEEVRQHLLEMKEYDRLLFHDIREIQFYSTKNKPRQLLEEAMDKEARKNEREEDALRKDLRRYQRHFSRLEEFDSNQDVDMIISNYKSLEQKNFAYFQQMSDMSKENENLMDEIHDLKTELEEIHVLKEAEDKKKAEQLLRLELTRDLESDKLSQMKAQLDATDDATGKMLAAIEAFFQAAECDTEPLQELLGDNEHITCNNLRAAFNLLEHHIAEIQLEKQLLKIQKDTEIHSAPSVTKPPKIHKSSGGPFEPTLVISGRPELGMEKKDDEEDNLFTVAPISKAVQKEHIIAQLRDLGVIASPKQVGSSPSESKSSVLSKSGKSATSDKPEYTTETEDEREETDDGLSGPSPGTISGPDTDATDEGPE
;
A
#
# COMPACT_ATOMS: atom_id res chain seq x y z
N MET A 1 50.79 12.94 -42.71
CA MET A 1 51.22 11.79 -41.88
C MET A 1 51.07 10.60 -42.76
N ASP A 2 52.22 10.09 -43.15
CA ASP A 2 52.48 9.68 -44.52
C ASP A 2 53.12 8.30 -44.47
N PHE A 3 52.90 7.47 -45.50
CA PHE A 3 53.91 6.59 -46.08
C PHE A 3 53.34 5.94 -47.35
N ASP A 4 54.01 6.21 -48.48
CA ASP A 4 54.57 5.29 -49.49
C ASP A 4 53.91 3.92 -49.75
N GLY A 5 53.97 3.33 -50.96
CA GLY A 5 54.65 3.76 -52.20
C GLY A 5 55.23 2.57 -52.99
N ASP A 6 55.34 2.73 -54.33
CA ASP A 6 56.05 1.91 -55.34
C ASP A 6 55.71 0.42 -55.61
N ASP A 7 55.40 0.16 -56.90
CA ASP A 7 56.03 -0.76 -57.88
C ASP A 7 56.64 -2.13 -57.49
N GLY A 8 56.60 -3.10 -58.43
CA GLY A 8 57.38 -4.33 -58.22
C GLY A 8 57.40 -5.55 -59.18
N MET A 9 57.10 -5.44 -60.48
CA MET A 9 57.51 -6.43 -61.52
C MET A 9 56.98 -7.90 -61.51
N THR A 10 57.21 -8.57 -62.66
CA THR A 10 56.70 -9.89 -63.07
C THR A 10 57.72 -11.04 -62.97
N SER A 11 57.28 -12.30 -62.81
CA SER A 11 57.75 -13.47 -63.62
C SER A 11 57.16 -14.82 -63.15
N GLY A 12 57.20 -15.86 -64.00
CA GLY A 12 57.05 -17.28 -63.62
C GLY A 12 55.68 -17.95 -63.90
N ILE A 13 55.70 -19.09 -64.61
CA ILE A 13 54.55 -19.93 -65.05
C ILE A 13 55.08 -21.39 -65.17
N PRO A 14 54.28 -22.49 -65.15
CA PRO A 14 53.08 -22.87 -64.38
C PRO A 14 53.44 -23.92 -63.27
N ILE A 15 52.60 -24.79 -62.68
CA ILE A 15 51.88 -26.01 -63.16
C ILE A 15 50.80 -26.42 -62.09
N HIS A 16 49.80 -27.26 -62.44
CA HIS A 16 48.69 -27.80 -61.61
C HIS A 16 47.53 -26.83 -61.29
N ALA A 17 46.83 -26.37 -62.34
CA ALA A 17 45.68 -25.47 -62.22
C ALA A 17 44.38 -26.11 -61.64
N ASN A 18 44.20 -27.44 -61.71
CA ASN A 18 42.88 -28.06 -61.51
C ASN A 18 42.44 -28.26 -60.05
N GLU A 19 43.38 -28.35 -59.09
CA GLU A 19 43.03 -28.31 -57.66
C GLU A 19 42.90 -26.85 -57.18
N SER A 20 43.82 -25.99 -57.64
CA SER A 20 43.85 -24.57 -57.30
C SER A 20 42.55 -23.83 -57.66
N GLU A 21 41.89 -24.13 -58.78
CA GLU A 21 40.63 -23.47 -59.13
C GLU A 21 39.46 -23.87 -58.21
N VAL A 22 39.46 -25.11 -57.69
CA VAL A 22 38.45 -25.59 -56.74
C VAL A 22 38.67 -24.96 -55.37
N ASP A 23 39.92 -24.93 -54.89
CA ASP A 23 40.27 -24.25 -53.64
C ASP A 23 40.02 -22.74 -53.72
N LEU A 24 40.32 -22.09 -54.85
CA LEU A 24 40.06 -20.65 -55.04
C LEU A 24 38.56 -20.34 -54.98
N LYS A 25 37.70 -21.18 -55.58
CA LYS A 25 36.24 -21.06 -55.47
C LYS A 25 35.76 -21.29 -54.03
N LEU A 26 36.35 -22.25 -53.32
CA LEU A 26 35.99 -22.56 -51.94
C LEU A 26 36.47 -21.46 -50.95
N VAL A 27 37.63 -20.85 -51.20
CA VAL A 27 38.12 -19.66 -50.50
C VAL A 27 37.20 -18.48 -50.78
N ALA A 28 36.88 -18.17 -52.04
CA ALA A 28 35.97 -17.09 -52.40
C ALA A 28 34.56 -17.28 -51.78
N GLN A 29 34.07 -18.52 -51.68
CA GLN A 29 32.81 -18.82 -50.99
C GLN A 29 32.89 -18.58 -49.48
N ARG A 30 34.00 -18.99 -48.83
CA ARG A 30 34.26 -18.70 -47.40
C ARG A 30 34.38 -17.19 -47.15
N GLU A 31 35.06 -16.46 -48.03
CA GLU A 31 35.21 -15.00 -47.95
C GLU A 31 33.89 -14.27 -48.19
N TYR A 32 33.08 -14.70 -49.16
CA TYR A 32 31.73 -14.17 -49.37
C TYR A 32 30.84 -14.41 -48.14
N GLN A 33 30.89 -15.60 -47.52
CA GLN A 33 30.18 -15.86 -46.27
C GLN A 33 30.69 -15.00 -45.10
N ARG A 34 32.02 -14.81 -44.98
CA ARG A 34 32.64 -13.92 -44.00
C ARG A 34 32.19 -12.47 -44.19
N LEU A 35 32.21 -11.97 -45.43
CA LEU A 35 31.82 -10.61 -45.77
C LEU A 35 30.31 -10.38 -45.60
N LYS A 36 29.47 -11.36 -45.95
CA LYS A 36 28.01 -11.32 -45.68
C LYS A 36 27.72 -11.28 -44.18
N ARG A 37 28.43 -12.08 -43.36
CA ARG A 37 28.35 -12.02 -41.88
C ARG A 37 28.83 -10.67 -41.34
N GLN A 38 29.94 -10.13 -41.85
CA GLN A 38 30.48 -8.83 -41.45
C GLN A 38 29.54 -7.67 -41.82
N TYR A 39 28.95 -7.68 -43.02
CA TYR A 39 27.95 -6.70 -43.45
C TYR A 39 26.68 -6.78 -42.58
N PHE A 40 26.18 -7.98 -42.30
CA PHE A 40 25.03 -8.17 -41.40
C PHE A 40 25.32 -7.66 -39.98
N LEU A 41 26.50 -7.97 -39.43
CA LEU A 41 26.93 -7.46 -38.12
C LEU A 41 27.10 -5.94 -38.13
N MET A 42 27.64 -5.36 -39.20
CA MET A 42 27.79 -3.91 -39.34
C MET A 42 26.44 -3.20 -39.48
N GLN A 43 25.48 -3.80 -40.20
CA GLN A 43 24.10 -3.31 -40.30
C GLN A 43 23.38 -3.38 -38.94
N LYS A 44 23.50 -4.48 -38.20
CA LYS A 44 22.98 -4.62 -36.83
C LYS A 44 23.61 -3.62 -35.87
N ASN A 45 24.93 -3.40 -35.98
CA ASN A 45 25.63 -2.38 -35.21
C ASN A 45 25.13 -0.97 -35.54
N ARG A 46 24.98 -0.64 -36.83
CA ARG A 46 24.41 0.64 -37.31
C ARG A 46 22.99 0.87 -36.79
N GLN A 47 22.14 -0.15 -36.83
CA GLN A 47 20.80 -0.10 -36.24
C GLN A 47 20.87 0.17 -34.73
N SER A 48 21.68 -0.59 -33.98
CA SER A 48 21.82 -0.38 -32.52
C SER A 48 22.41 1.00 -32.17
N LEU A 49 23.27 1.56 -33.02
CA LEU A 49 23.82 2.91 -32.85
C LEU A 49 22.78 3.99 -33.15
N MET A 50 21.96 3.80 -34.19
CA MET A 50 20.84 4.69 -34.52
C MET A 50 19.77 4.67 -33.42
N GLU A 51 19.45 3.49 -32.88
CA GLU A 51 18.54 3.29 -31.74
C GLU A 51 19.10 3.93 -30.45
N LYS A 52 20.39 3.72 -30.14
CA LYS A 52 21.06 4.37 -28.99
C LYS A 52 21.16 5.89 -29.16
N ALA A 53 21.33 6.39 -30.38
CA ALA A 53 21.33 7.82 -30.70
C ALA A 53 19.92 8.41 -30.55
N GLY A 54 18.89 7.78 -31.11
CA GLY A 54 17.49 8.16 -30.92
C GLY A 54 17.08 8.14 -29.44
N SER A 55 17.48 7.09 -28.71
CA SER A 55 17.25 6.97 -27.25
C SER A 55 18.03 8.00 -26.42
N LYS A 56 19.16 8.54 -26.92
CA LYS A 56 19.84 9.68 -26.30
C LYS A 56 19.13 10.99 -26.64
N MET A 57 18.77 11.21 -27.91
CA MET A 57 18.04 12.40 -28.37
C MET A 57 16.69 12.53 -27.66
N ALA A 58 15.88 11.47 -27.60
CA ALA A 58 14.59 11.47 -26.91
C ALA A 58 14.71 11.75 -25.40
N ARG A 59 15.77 11.27 -24.74
CA ARG A 59 16.07 11.65 -23.34
C ARG A 59 16.49 13.10 -23.22
N SER A 60 17.31 13.61 -24.14
CA SER A 60 17.71 15.02 -24.15
C SER A 60 16.52 15.94 -24.41
N GLN A 61 15.62 15.59 -25.32
CA GLN A 61 14.38 16.34 -25.59
C GLN A 61 13.42 16.32 -24.40
N LYS A 62 13.26 15.17 -23.72
CA LYS A 62 12.49 15.10 -22.45
C LYS A 62 13.10 15.99 -21.37
N LEU A 63 14.43 16.00 -21.22
CA LEU A 63 15.12 16.86 -20.26
C LEU A 63 14.96 18.34 -20.60
N VAL A 64 15.07 18.72 -21.88
CA VAL A 64 14.84 20.10 -22.33
C VAL A 64 13.42 20.56 -21.99
N ARG A 65 12.38 19.77 -22.29
CA ARG A 65 11.00 20.13 -21.92
C ARG A 65 10.80 20.34 -20.42
N VAL A 66 11.37 19.47 -19.58
CA VAL A 66 11.30 19.64 -18.11
C VAL A 66 12.03 20.90 -17.65
N LEU A 67 13.13 21.28 -18.30
CA LEU A 67 13.85 22.53 -18.01
C LEU A 67 13.11 23.77 -18.53
N GLU A 68 12.39 23.67 -19.65
CA GLU A 68 11.50 24.72 -20.17
C GLU A 68 10.29 24.91 -19.25
N GLU A 69 9.61 23.83 -18.84
CA GLU A 69 8.55 23.86 -17.83
C GLU A 69 9.05 24.46 -16.50
N GLN A 70 10.27 24.12 -16.05
CA GLN A 70 10.86 24.71 -14.85
C GLN A 70 11.20 26.19 -15.02
N ARG A 71 11.73 26.62 -16.17
CA ARG A 71 11.95 28.04 -16.50
C ARG A 71 10.63 28.80 -16.41
N ASP A 72 9.58 28.31 -17.07
CA ASP A 72 8.30 29.02 -17.18
C ASP A 72 7.60 29.11 -15.82
N ASN A 73 7.69 28.07 -14.99
CA ASN A 73 7.26 28.13 -13.60
C ASN A 73 8.09 29.12 -12.75
N LEU A 74 9.41 29.21 -12.94
CA LEU A 74 10.25 30.18 -12.23
C LEU A 74 9.97 31.62 -12.69
N GLU A 75 9.73 31.84 -13.98
CA GLU A 75 9.37 33.14 -14.54
C GLU A 75 7.97 33.60 -14.12
N LEU A 76 7.00 32.68 -14.04
CA LEU A 76 5.68 32.93 -13.44
C LEU A 76 5.80 33.28 -11.96
N ASN A 77 6.61 32.56 -11.18
CA ASN A 77 6.85 32.89 -9.78
C ASN A 77 7.56 34.24 -9.60
N LEU A 78 8.53 34.57 -10.46
CA LEU A 78 9.26 35.84 -10.44
C LEU A 78 8.35 37.02 -10.82
N THR A 79 7.51 36.87 -11.84
CA THR A 79 6.51 37.89 -12.24
C THR A 79 5.38 38.03 -11.22
N ALA A 80 4.99 36.96 -10.51
CA ALA A 80 4.06 37.02 -9.39
C ALA A 80 4.69 37.73 -8.16
N ALA A 81 5.95 37.46 -7.83
CA ALA A 81 6.66 38.13 -6.74
C ALA A 81 6.93 39.62 -7.05
N THR A 82 7.40 39.93 -8.26
CA THR A 82 7.63 41.31 -8.74
C THR A 82 6.36 42.03 -9.18
N SER A 83 5.18 41.40 -9.06
CA SER A 83 3.90 42.01 -9.39
C SER A 83 3.71 43.31 -8.60
N ALA A 84 3.29 44.38 -9.29
CA ALA A 84 3.06 45.70 -8.70
C ALA A 84 2.04 45.70 -7.54
N ASN A 85 1.19 44.66 -7.42
CA ASN A 85 0.31 44.48 -6.27
C ASN A 85 1.05 43.95 -5.03
N ASN A 86 2.02 43.06 -5.21
CA ASN A 86 2.82 42.53 -4.10
C ASN A 86 3.89 43.54 -3.67
N GLN A 87 4.56 44.21 -4.61
CA GLN A 87 5.48 45.33 -4.29
C GLN A 87 4.80 46.41 -3.42
N LYS A 88 3.55 46.80 -3.75
CA LYS A 88 2.77 47.75 -2.93
C LYS A 88 2.42 47.22 -1.53
N LYS A 89 2.18 45.91 -1.36
CA LYS A 89 1.98 45.30 -0.04
C LYS A 89 3.28 45.31 0.77
N ASP A 90 4.42 45.08 0.12
CA ASP A 90 5.73 45.10 0.76
C ASP A 90 6.11 46.52 1.19
N GLU A 91 5.84 47.54 0.36
CA GLU A 91 5.99 48.95 0.72
C GLU A 91 5.11 49.34 1.91
N VAL A 92 3.82 49.00 1.89
CA VAL A 92 2.89 49.25 3.01
C VAL A 92 3.31 48.49 4.28
N THR A 93 3.89 47.30 4.14
CA THR A 93 4.38 46.50 5.28
C THR A 93 5.67 47.10 5.86
N LYS A 94 6.60 47.53 4.99
CA LYS A 94 7.82 48.26 5.35
C LYS A 94 7.50 49.57 6.08
N GLU A 95 6.50 50.32 5.61
CA GLU A 95 6.00 51.52 6.31
C GLU A 95 5.45 51.20 7.70
N LYS A 96 4.62 50.14 7.83
CA LYS A 96 4.08 49.71 9.13
C LYS A 96 5.20 49.33 10.10
N ILE A 97 6.19 48.56 9.64
CA ILE A 97 7.37 48.19 10.43
C ILE A 97 8.17 49.43 10.86
N TRP A 98 8.40 50.39 9.95
CA TRP A 98 9.11 51.63 10.28
C TRP A 98 8.36 52.49 11.32
N LYS A 99 7.04 52.61 11.17
CA LYS A 99 6.16 53.32 12.12
C LYS A 99 6.18 52.64 13.50
N LEU A 100 6.08 51.30 13.55
CA LEU A 100 6.19 50.52 14.79
C LEU A 100 7.56 50.67 15.47
N LEU A 101 8.66 50.62 14.70
CA LEU A 101 10.01 50.79 15.21
C LEU A 101 10.22 52.20 15.80
N GLN A 102 9.68 53.23 15.17
CA GLN A 102 9.73 54.60 15.71
C GLN A 102 8.92 54.75 17.00
N VAL A 103 7.85 53.97 17.19
CA VAL A 103 7.07 53.94 18.44
C VAL A 103 7.82 53.16 19.53
N TYR A 104 8.42 52.01 19.19
CA TYR A 104 9.25 51.22 20.10
C TYR A 104 10.41 52.03 20.70
N GLU A 105 11.19 52.72 19.87
CA GLU A 105 12.35 53.48 20.34
C GLU A 105 11.95 54.68 21.23
N LYS A 106 10.76 55.26 21.01
CA LYS A 106 10.18 56.28 21.91
C LYS A 106 9.85 55.70 23.28
N TYR A 107 9.16 54.57 23.35
CA TYR A 107 8.82 53.92 24.62
C TYR A 107 10.06 53.43 25.37
N LYS A 108 11.03 52.84 24.66
CA LYS A 108 12.34 52.48 25.22
C LYS A 108 13.02 53.69 25.89
N SER A 109 13.09 54.83 25.20
CA SER A 109 13.65 56.07 25.78
C SER A 109 12.85 56.64 26.95
N GLN A 110 11.55 56.33 27.07
CA GLN A 110 10.75 56.68 28.25
C GLN A 110 11.06 55.74 29.43
N VAL A 111 11.17 54.42 29.19
CA VAL A 111 11.55 53.44 30.21
C VAL A 111 12.96 53.72 30.76
N GLU A 112 13.91 54.07 29.91
CA GLU A 112 15.28 54.48 30.31
C GLU A 112 15.27 55.72 31.23
N LYS A 113 14.34 56.67 31.01
CA LYS A 113 14.19 57.86 31.87
C LYS A 113 13.52 57.53 33.20
N LEU A 114 12.42 56.79 33.18
CA LEU A 114 11.68 56.39 34.39
C LEU A 114 12.54 55.48 35.30
N THR A 115 13.31 54.55 34.72
CA THR A 115 14.25 53.72 35.50
C THR A 115 15.38 54.53 36.10
N ALA A 116 15.90 55.56 35.40
CA ALA A 116 16.87 56.49 35.97
C ALA A 116 16.28 57.35 37.11
N GLU A 117 15.02 57.78 37.00
CA GLU A 117 14.31 58.52 38.04
C GLU A 117 14.07 57.65 39.29
N ILE A 118 13.58 56.41 39.12
CA ILE A 118 13.43 55.42 40.21
C ILE A 118 14.76 55.18 40.92
N ASN A 119 15.84 54.94 40.15
CA ASN A 119 17.20 54.80 40.68
C ASN A 119 17.70 56.05 41.45
N SER A 120 17.15 57.24 41.18
CA SER A 120 17.45 58.46 41.93
C SER A 120 16.64 58.54 43.23
N MET A 121 15.36 58.14 43.19
CA MET A 121 14.45 58.09 44.32
C MET A 121 14.86 57.04 45.36
N GLU A 122 15.27 55.84 44.94
CA GLU A 122 15.84 54.83 45.85
C GLU A 122 17.06 55.39 46.61
N LYS A 123 17.92 56.14 45.92
CA LYS A 123 19.11 56.79 46.51
C LYS A 123 18.75 57.95 47.45
N THR A 124 17.59 58.58 47.34
CA THR A 124 17.11 59.54 48.35
C THR A 124 16.44 58.83 49.52
N VAL A 125 15.66 57.78 49.28
CA VAL A 125 15.07 56.92 50.32
C VAL A 125 16.15 56.32 51.22
N ILE A 126 17.20 55.70 50.67
CA ILE A 126 18.32 55.14 51.46
C ILE A 126 19.01 56.22 52.31
N LYS A 127 19.15 57.46 51.80
CA LYS A 127 19.72 58.57 52.56
C LYS A 127 18.77 59.04 53.68
N MET A 128 17.45 58.98 53.47
CA MET A 128 16.46 59.34 54.49
C MET A 128 16.29 58.25 55.56
N THR A 129 16.28 56.96 55.21
CA THR A 129 16.23 55.88 56.19
C THR A 129 17.49 55.85 57.07
N ALA A 130 18.67 56.11 56.50
CA ALA A 130 19.91 56.28 57.26
C ALA A 130 19.86 57.48 58.24
N LYS A 131 19.23 58.60 57.85
CA LYS A 131 18.98 59.73 58.76
C LYS A 131 17.98 59.38 59.86
N PHE A 132 16.87 58.72 59.50
CA PHE A 132 15.83 58.29 60.43
C PHE A 132 16.37 57.30 61.47
N TYR A 133 17.22 56.34 61.06
CA TYR A 133 17.86 55.39 61.96
C TYR A 133 18.80 56.09 62.95
N LYS A 134 19.60 57.08 62.49
CA LYS A 134 20.43 57.90 63.38
C LYS A 134 19.59 58.74 64.36
N ALA A 135 18.48 59.31 63.91
CA ALA A 135 17.54 60.03 64.79
C ALA A 135 16.89 59.09 65.83
N LYS A 136 16.45 57.89 65.42
CA LYS A 136 15.91 56.85 66.29
C LYS A 136 16.92 56.43 67.37
N LEU A 137 18.17 56.16 67.00
CA LEU A 137 19.25 55.85 67.95
C LEU A 137 19.51 56.99 68.92
N HIS A 138 19.53 58.24 68.45
CA HIS A 138 19.70 59.42 69.32
C HIS A 138 18.55 59.55 70.32
N ILE A 139 17.30 59.40 69.87
CA ILE A 139 16.10 59.42 70.73
C ILE A 139 16.14 58.29 71.77
N GLN A 140 16.55 57.08 71.37
CA GLN A 140 16.71 55.94 72.30
C GLN A 140 17.81 56.19 73.34
N ALA A 141 18.94 56.78 72.94
CA ALA A 141 20.02 57.14 73.86
C ALA A 141 19.64 58.27 74.84
N VAL A 142 18.86 59.26 74.39
CA VAL A 142 18.40 60.39 75.22
C VAL A 142 17.30 59.97 76.20
N LEU A 143 16.38 59.09 75.80
CA LEU A 143 15.29 58.66 76.68
C LEU A 143 15.69 57.56 77.68
N GLY A 144 16.79 56.83 77.43
CA GLY A 144 17.23 55.72 78.29
C GLY A 144 16.29 54.50 78.32
N VAL A 145 15.21 54.53 77.52
CA VAL A 145 14.16 53.51 77.49
C VAL A 145 14.65 52.28 76.71
N ALA A 146 15.37 51.41 77.39
CA ALA A 146 15.62 50.03 76.98
C ALA A 146 14.37 49.16 77.19
N THR A 147 13.28 49.49 76.50
CA THR A 147 12.00 48.74 76.52
C THR A 147 12.20 47.25 76.20
N PRO A 148 11.35 46.34 76.73
CA PRO A 148 11.47 44.88 76.58
C PRO A 148 11.23 44.35 75.16
N ILE A 149 11.22 45.23 74.15
CA ILE A 149 11.20 44.97 72.71
C ILE A 149 12.13 43.79 72.37
N SER A 150 13.36 43.79 72.85
CA SER A 150 14.35 42.72 72.59
C SER A 150 13.97 41.32 73.11
N ARG A 151 13.04 41.18 74.08
CA ARG A 151 12.49 39.88 74.48
C ARG A 151 11.32 39.44 73.61
N VAL A 152 10.52 40.40 73.15
CA VAL A 152 9.42 40.16 72.20
C VAL A 152 9.98 39.79 70.83
N GLU A 153 10.96 40.54 70.33
CA GLU A 153 11.70 40.27 69.08
C GLU A 153 12.32 38.87 69.08
N ARG A 154 13.06 38.47 70.12
CA ARG A 154 13.60 37.10 70.22
C ARG A 154 12.52 36.02 70.25
N ASN A 155 11.35 36.29 70.84
CA ASN A 155 10.24 35.34 70.82
C ASN A 155 9.58 35.26 69.44
N ILE A 156 9.48 36.38 68.72
CA ILE A 156 9.03 36.44 67.33
C ILE A 156 10.02 35.67 66.45
N GLU A 157 11.31 36.00 66.46
CA GLU A 157 12.37 35.28 65.73
C GLU A 157 12.33 33.77 65.97
N ASN A 158 12.16 33.33 67.24
CA ASN A 158 12.13 31.91 67.58
C ASN A 158 10.85 31.22 67.10
N ASN A 159 9.73 31.93 67.02
CA ASN A 159 8.50 31.42 66.44
C ASN A 159 8.54 31.43 64.90
N GLU A 160 9.16 32.44 64.28
CA GLU A 160 9.45 32.49 62.84
C GLU A 160 10.38 31.36 62.41
N LYS A 161 11.45 31.09 63.16
CA LYS A 161 12.36 29.94 62.91
C LYS A 161 11.62 28.61 63.03
N LYS A 162 10.76 28.44 64.05
CA LYS A 162 9.90 27.23 64.16
C LYS A 162 8.91 27.12 63.00
N LEU A 163 8.25 28.21 62.63
CA LEU A 163 7.30 28.26 61.51
C LEU A 163 8.00 27.94 60.19
N HIS A 164 9.22 28.46 59.96
CA HIS A 164 10.04 28.13 58.80
C HIS A 164 10.44 26.65 58.77
N ILE A 165 10.84 26.06 59.91
CA ILE A 165 11.16 24.62 59.98
C ILE A 165 9.91 23.78 59.67
N ILE A 166 8.77 24.10 60.30
CA ILE A 166 7.50 23.40 60.05
C ILE A 166 7.05 23.55 58.59
N LYS A 167 7.15 24.76 58.04
CA LYS A 167 6.81 25.02 56.63
C LYS A 167 7.78 24.29 55.68
N SER A 168 9.09 24.36 55.90
CA SER A 168 10.07 23.65 55.07
C SER A 168 9.88 22.13 55.10
N ASN A 169 9.48 21.57 56.25
CA ASN A 169 9.14 20.15 56.37
C ASN A 169 7.82 19.82 55.66
N TYR A 170 6.82 20.70 55.75
CA TYR A 170 5.57 20.57 55.00
C TYR A 170 5.82 20.63 53.48
N ASP A 171 6.53 21.65 53.00
CA ASP A 171 6.89 21.83 51.60
C ASP A 171 7.66 20.60 51.07
N SER A 172 8.59 20.05 51.85
CA SER A 172 9.27 18.78 51.53
C SER A 172 8.29 17.60 51.42
N LEU A 173 7.38 17.42 52.40
CA LEU A 173 6.36 16.36 52.36
C LEU A 173 5.37 16.55 51.21
N MET A 174 5.11 17.78 50.75
CA MET A 174 4.31 18.05 49.55
C MET A 174 5.06 17.65 48.28
N THR A 175 6.36 17.93 48.17
CA THR A 175 7.16 17.45 47.02
C THR A 175 7.26 15.93 46.96
N GLU A 176 7.39 15.25 48.11
CA GLU A 176 7.32 13.78 48.19
C GLU A 176 5.92 13.25 47.82
N ASN A 177 4.85 13.91 48.28
CA ASN A 177 3.48 13.54 47.92
C ASN A 177 3.19 13.71 46.42
N SER A 178 3.71 14.76 45.79
CA SER A 178 3.65 14.99 44.34
C SER A 178 4.37 13.87 43.59
N ALA A 179 5.62 13.57 43.96
CA ALA A 179 6.41 12.51 43.32
C ALA A 179 5.75 11.12 43.46
N LEU A 180 5.07 10.84 44.58
CA LEU A 180 4.30 9.61 44.76
C LEU A 180 3.03 9.55 43.88
N LYS A 181 2.35 10.68 43.64
CA LYS A 181 1.24 10.74 42.66
C LYS A 181 1.75 10.49 41.24
N ASP A 182 2.86 11.12 40.87
CA ASP A 182 3.49 10.89 39.56
C ASP A 182 3.87 9.42 39.39
N GLU A 183 4.47 8.79 40.42
CA GLU A 183 4.79 7.37 40.35
C GLU A 183 3.53 6.50 40.20
N ILE A 184 2.46 6.77 40.97
CA ILE A 184 1.16 6.10 40.85
C ILE A 184 0.58 6.27 39.44
N GLY A 185 0.59 7.49 38.89
CA GLY A 185 0.17 7.78 37.53
C GLY A 185 0.96 6.98 36.49
N THR A 186 2.28 6.91 36.61
CA THR A 186 3.10 6.08 35.70
C THR A 186 2.80 4.58 35.85
N LYS A 187 2.49 4.08 37.05
CA LYS A 187 2.08 2.67 37.27
C LYS A 187 0.71 2.39 36.65
N ILE A 188 -0.26 3.30 36.78
CA ILE A 188 -1.60 3.20 36.17
C ILE A 188 -1.47 3.18 34.64
N ASN A 189 -0.72 4.12 34.06
CA ASN A 189 -0.49 4.19 32.62
C ASN A 189 0.22 2.94 32.07
N ARG A 190 1.20 2.40 32.80
CA ARG A 190 1.84 1.10 32.46
C ARG A 190 0.84 -0.06 32.53
N ARG A 191 -0.03 -0.11 33.54
CA ARG A 191 -1.08 -1.14 33.68
C ARG A 191 -2.06 -1.09 32.51
N PHE A 192 -2.50 0.11 32.12
CA PHE A 192 -3.39 0.32 30.97
C PHE A 192 -2.73 -0.10 29.65
N ALA A 193 -1.48 0.28 29.43
CA ALA A 193 -0.71 -0.14 28.24
C ALA A 193 -0.55 -1.68 28.15
N ILE A 194 -0.30 -2.35 29.29
CA ILE A 194 -0.24 -3.81 29.37
C ILE A 194 -1.62 -4.43 29.07
N PHE A 195 -2.70 -3.92 29.67
CA PHE A 195 -4.05 -4.41 29.45
C PHE A 195 -4.46 -4.31 27.97
N ASN A 196 -4.24 -3.15 27.34
CA ASN A 196 -4.52 -2.94 25.91
C ASN A 196 -3.68 -3.87 25.02
N ARG A 197 -2.43 -4.16 25.41
CA ARG A 197 -1.58 -5.12 24.69
C ARG A 197 -2.08 -6.56 24.82
N MET A 198 -2.64 -6.94 25.98
CA MET A 198 -3.23 -8.26 26.20
C MET A 198 -4.55 -8.42 25.43
N ASP A 199 -5.42 -7.41 25.41
CA ASP A 199 -6.64 -7.44 24.60
C ASP A 199 -6.31 -7.56 23.09
N GLN A 200 -5.32 -6.82 22.59
CA GLN A 200 -4.80 -7.00 21.23
C GLN A 200 -4.28 -8.42 20.95
N LEU A 201 -3.67 -9.10 21.94
CA LEU A 201 -3.23 -10.49 21.80
C LEU A 201 -4.42 -11.45 21.78
N HIS A 202 -5.44 -11.25 22.62
CA HIS A 202 -6.68 -12.04 22.61
C HIS A 202 -7.45 -11.89 21.28
N ARG A 203 -7.55 -10.67 20.74
CA ARG A 203 -8.14 -10.42 19.41
C ARG A 203 -7.40 -11.18 18.31
N LYS A 204 -6.06 -11.12 18.29
CA LYS A 204 -5.24 -11.89 17.32
C LYS A 204 -5.33 -13.41 17.52
N MET A 205 -5.52 -13.89 18.74
CA MET A 205 -5.68 -15.32 19.00
C MET A 205 -7.06 -15.85 18.59
N THR A 206 -8.12 -15.04 18.75
CA THR A 206 -9.47 -15.38 18.26
C THR A 206 -9.57 -15.28 16.74
N GLU A 207 -8.90 -14.31 16.12
CA GLU A 207 -8.71 -14.19 14.67
C GLU A 207 -7.97 -15.42 14.11
N CYS A 208 -6.80 -15.77 14.64
CA CYS A 208 -6.04 -16.95 14.24
C CYS A 208 -6.85 -18.25 14.40
N ARG A 209 -7.65 -18.40 15.48
CA ARG A 209 -8.54 -19.56 15.65
C ARG A 209 -9.68 -19.58 14.62
N ARG A 210 -10.22 -18.43 14.23
CA ARG A 210 -11.21 -18.32 13.15
C ARG A 210 -10.60 -18.77 11.82
N ASP A 211 -9.39 -18.32 11.50
CA ASP A 211 -8.71 -18.69 10.26
C ASP A 211 -8.27 -20.16 10.22
N LEU A 212 -7.87 -20.72 11.37
CA LEU A 212 -7.65 -22.18 11.50
C LEU A 212 -8.95 -22.96 11.22
N ASN A 213 -10.08 -22.54 11.80
CA ASN A 213 -11.38 -23.18 11.54
C ASN A 213 -11.77 -23.07 10.06
N ASN A 214 -11.64 -21.89 9.44
CA ASN A 214 -11.88 -21.70 8.00
C ASN A 214 -11.00 -22.63 7.14
N SER A 215 -9.74 -22.83 7.54
CA SER A 215 -8.81 -23.75 6.86
C SER A 215 -9.22 -25.21 7.02
N VAL A 216 -9.76 -25.60 8.17
CA VAL A 216 -10.32 -26.95 8.40
C VAL A 216 -11.59 -27.15 7.59
N ASP A 217 -12.51 -26.18 7.58
CA ASP A 217 -13.76 -26.25 6.83
C ASP A 217 -13.53 -26.34 5.32
N THR A 218 -12.57 -25.58 4.78
CA THR A 218 -12.18 -25.68 3.36
C THR A 218 -11.49 -27.01 3.04
N ALA A 219 -10.63 -27.53 3.93
CA ALA A 219 -10.04 -28.85 3.77
C ALA A 219 -11.09 -29.98 3.79
N LEU A 220 -12.11 -29.89 4.66
CA LEU A 220 -13.24 -30.81 4.70
C LEU A 220 -14.09 -30.74 3.43
N GLN A 221 -14.34 -29.54 2.89
CA GLN A 221 -15.04 -29.36 1.61
C GLN A 221 -14.27 -30.01 0.45
N VAL A 222 -12.95 -29.80 0.37
CA VAL A 222 -12.10 -30.44 -0.64
C VAL A 222 -12.08 -31.96 -0.48
N TYR A 223 -12.03 -32.47 0.75
CA TYR A 223 -12.08 -33.91 1.03
C TYR A 223 -13.40 -34.54 0.58
N ASN A 224 -14.54 -33.89 0.85
CA ASN A 224 -15.85 -34.37 0.41
C ASN A 224 -15.95 -34.42 -1.12
N VAL A 225 -15.48 -33.38 -1.83
CA VAL A 225 -15.44 -33.36 -3.31
C VAL A 225 -14.52 -34.46 -3.86
N TRP A 226 -13.40 -34.74 -3.18
CA TRP A 226 -12.50 -35.83 -3.55
C TRP A 226 -13.13 -37.22 -3.34
N ASP A 227 -13.85 -37.43 -2.23
CA ASP A 227 -14.57 -38.69 -1.96
C ASP A 227 -15.72 -38.90 -2.95
N ASP A 228 -16.53 -37.88 -3.25
CA ASP A 228 -17.56 -37.93 -4.29
C ASP A 228 -16.97 -38.25 -5.67
N ALA A 229 -15.82 -37.66 -6.02
CA ALA A 229 -15.10 -37.98 -7.26
C ALA A 229 -14.57 -39.43 -7.26
N ALA A 230 -14.03 -39.91 -6.13
CA ALA A 230 -13.56 -41.29 -5.99
C ALA A 230 -14.72 -42.30 -6.12
N ARG A 231 -15.86 -42.03 -5.47
CA ARG A 231 -17.12 -42.79 -5.59
C ARG A 231 -17.67 -42.77 -7.01
N LYS A 232 -17.54 -41.65 -7.73
CA LYS A 232 -17.93 -41.56 -9.14
C LYS A 232 -17.02 -42.41 -10.03
N ILE A 233 -15.72 -42.43 -9.75
CA ILE A 233 -14.73 -43.25 -10.48
C ILE A 233 -14.96 -44.75 -10.22
N THR A 234 -15.24 -45.18 -8.99
CA THR A 234 -15.58 -46.60 -8.73
C THR A 234 -16.87 -47.00 -9.42
N PHE A 235 -17.94 -46.19 -9.31
CA PHE A 235 -19.20 -46.42 -10.03
C PHE A 235 -19.01 -46.57 -11.55
N ILE A 236 -18.20 -45.71 -12.18
CA ILE A 236 -17.91 -45.81 -13.62
C ILE A 236 -17.11 -47.08 -13.94
N LYS A 237 -16.11 -47.43 -13.12
CA LYS A 237 -15.32 -48.66 -13.29
C LYS A 237 -16.20 -49.92 -13.17
N ASP A 238 -17.14 -49.94 -12.24
CA ASP A 238 -18.03 -51.09 -12.03
C ASP A 238 -19.10 -51.20 -13.12
N LYS A 239 -19.65 -50.06 -13.59
CA LYS A 239 -20.49 -50.04 -14.80
C LYS A 239 -19.75 -50.56 -16.03
N TYR A 240 -18.50 -50.15 -16.24
CA TYR A 240 -17.68 -50.62 -17.36
C TYR A 240 -17.38 -52.13 -17.27
N LYS A 241 -17.08 -52.67 -16.08
CA LYS A 241 -16.94 -54.13 -15.88
C LYS A 241 -18.22 -54.87 -16.28
N GLU A 242 -19.38 -54.33 -15.94
CA GLU A 242 -20.68 -54.93 -16.23
C GLU A 242 -21.04 -54.85 -17.72
N GLU A 243 -20.73 -53.75 -18.40
CA GLU A 243 -20.84 -53.61 -19.86
C GLU A 243 -19.93 -54.61 -20.60
N VAL A 244 -18.66 -54.74 -20.17
CA VAL A 244 -17.74 -55.76 -20.69
C VAL A 244 -18.28 -57.18 -20.41
N ARG A 245 -18.85 -57.43 -19.22
CA ARG A 245 -19.47 -58.72 -18.88
C ARG A 245 -20.67 -59.03 -19.80
N GLN A 246 -21.49 -58.03 -20.13
CA GLN A 246 -22.62 -58.16 -21.04
C GLN A 246 -22.15 -58.45 -22.47
N HIS A 247 -21.23 -57.65 -23.02
CA HIS A 247 -20.70 -57.88 -24.38
C HIS A 247 -19.99 -59.24 -24.52
N LEU A 248 -19.34 -59.73 -23.46
CA LEU A 248 -18.75 -61.08 -23.41
C LEU A 248 -19.78 -62.22 -23.26
N LEU A 249 -21.06 -61.93 -23.01
CA LEU A 249 -22.17 -62.88 -23.15
C LEU A 249 -22.79 -62.78 -24.53
N GLU A 250 -23.08 -61.56 -25.01
CA GLU A 250 -23.61 -61.31 -26.36
C GLU A 250 -22.73 -61.96 -27.43
N MET A 251 -21.40 -61.79 -27.36
CA MET A 251 -20.46 -62.41 -28.29
C MET A 251 -20.48 -63.95 -28.22
N LYS A 252 -20.68 -64.55 -27.03
CA LYS A 252 -20.84 -66.01 -26.89
C LYS A 252 -22.18 -66.52 -27.41
N GLU A 253 -23.20 -65.67 -27.45
CA GLU A 253 -24.49 -66.00 -28.07
C GLU A 253 -24.40 -65.91 -29.60
N TYR A 254 -23.69 -64.91 -30.14
CA TYR A 254 -23.32 -64.86 -31.55
C TYR A 254 -22.45 -66.05 -31.98
N ASP A 255 -21.44 -66.46 -31.19
CA ASP A 255 -20.63 -67.66 -31.45
C ASP A 255 -21.49 -68.94 -31.51
N ARG A 256 -22.47 -69.07 -30.61
CA ARG A 256 -23.41 -70.20 -30.57
C ARG A 256 -24.32 -70.22 -31.79
N LEU A 257 -24.81 -69.06 -32.23
CA LEU A 257 -25.63 -68.93 -33.43
C LEU A 257 -24.80 -69.21 -34.70
N LEU A 258 -23.58 -68.67 -34.79
CA LEU A 258 -22.68 -68.94 -35.90
C LEU A 258 -22.31 -70.43 -35.99
N PHE A 259 -22.04 -71.08 -34.86
CA PHE A 259 -21.82 -72.53 -34.80
C PHE A 259 -23.06 -73.33 -35.22
N HIS A 260 -24.25 -72.88 -34.82
CA HIS A 260 -25.53 -73.46 -35.24
C HIS A 260 -25.69 -73.40 -36.77
N ASP A 261 -25.44 -72.24 -37.36
CA ASP A 261 -25.68 -71.98 -38.79
C ASP A 261 -24.60 -72.63 -39.66
N ILE A 262 -23.34 -72.66 -39.22
CA ILE A 262 -22.27 -73.45 -39.86
C ILE A 262 -22.65 -74.94 -39.87
N ARG A 263 -23.20 -75.47 -38.76
CA ARG A 263 -23.65 -76.86 -38.67
C ARG A 263 -24.85 -77.12 -39.60
N GLU A 264 -25.78 -76.18 -39.75
CA GLU A 264 -26.86 -76.28 -40.74
C GLU A 264 -26.31 -76.28 -42.18
N ILE A 265 -25.40 -75.37 -42.53
CA ILE A 265 -24.77 -75.30 -43.85
C ILE A 265 -24.01 -76.60 -44.16
N GLN A 266 -23.28 -77.17 -43.19
CA GLN A 266 -22.62 -78.47 -43.33
C GLN A 266 -23.61 -79.63 -43.53
N PHE A 267 -24.76 -79.60 -42.86
CA PHE A 267 -25.85 -80.55 -43.03
C PHE A 267 -26.51 -80.43 -44.41
N TYR A 268 -26.89 -79.22 -44.84
CA TYR A 268 -27.48 -78.96 -46.16
C TYR A 268 -26.50 -79.29 -47.29
N SER A 269 -25.23 -78.92 -47.16
CA SER A 269 -24.16 -79.34 -48.08
C SER A 269 -24.10 -80.86 -48.18
N THR A 270 -24.03 -81.56 -47.05
CA THR A 270 -23.91 -83.03 -47.04
C THR A 270 -25.16 -83.73 -47.57
N LYS A 271 -26.35 -83.15 -47.37
CA LYS A 271 -27.62 -83.61 -47.94
C LYS A 271 -27.75 -83.33 -49.44
N ASN A 272 -27.14 -82.25 -49.94
CA ASN A 272 -27.17 -81.86 -51.35
C ASN A 272 -26.04 -82.48 -52.20
N LYS A 273 -24.93 -82.96 -51.62
CA LYS A 273 -23.86 -83.69 -52.33
C LYS A 273 -24.37 -84.72 -53.37
N PRO A 274 -25.33 -85.62 -53.08
CA PRO A 274 -25.84 -86.55 -54.11
C PRO A 274 -26.59 -85.88 -55.25
N ARG A 275 -27.20 -84.69 -55.04
CA ARG A 275 -27.80 -83.89 -56.12
C ARG A 275 -26.73 -83.17 -56.93
N GLN A 276 -25.76 -82.55 -56.26
CA GLN A 276 -24.62 -81.87 -56.91
C GLN A 276 -23.78 -82.84 -57.76
N LEU A 277 -23.57 -84.08 -57.31
CA LEU A 277 -22.87 -85.10 -58.10
C LEU A 277 -23.66 -85.56 -59.34
N LEU A 278 -24.99 -85.56 -59.28
CA LEU A 278 -25.86 -85.86 -60.43
C LEU A 278 -25.93 -84.69 -61.41
N GLU A 279 -26.04 -83.46 -60.89
CA GLU A 279 -25.99 -82.22 -61.64
C GLU A 279 -24.64 -82.08 -62.36
N GLU A 280 -23.52 -82.29 -61.65
CA GLU A 280 -22.18 -82.38 -62.25
C GLU A 280 -22.05 -83.48 -63.31
N ALA A 281 -22.76 -84.61 -63.18
CA ALA A 281 -22.73 -85.67 -64.19
C ALA A 281 -23.49 -85.23 -65.46
N MET A 282 -24.69 -84.67 -65.29
CA MET A 282 -25.47 -84.06 -66.38
C MET A 282 -24.68 -82.94 -67.06
N ASP A 283 -23.98 -82.09 -66.30
CA ASP A 283 -23.13 -81.02 -66.81
C ASP A 283 -21.90 -81.58 -67.55
N LYS A 284 -21.32 -82.70 -67.10
CA LYS A 284 -20.22 -83.37 -67.81
C LYS A 284 -20.67 -84.00 -69.13
N GLU A 285 -21.89 -84.53 -69.20
CA GLU A 285 -22.50 -85.03 -70.44
C GLU A 285 -22.90 -83.89 -71.38
N ALA A 286 -23.53 -82.83 -70.87
CA ALA A 286 -23.87 -81.63 -71.63
C ALA A 286 -22.61 -80.97 -72.22
N ARG A 287 -21.56 -80.77 -71.40
CA ARG A 287 -20.24 -80.29 -71.86
C ARG A 287 -19.53 -81.28 -72.80
N LYS A 288 -19.87 -82.58 -72.80
CA LYS A 288 -19.36 -83.54 -73.80
C LYS A 288 -20.03 -83.35 -75.15
N ASN A 289 -21.36 -83.27 -75.16
CA ASN A 289 -22.13 -83.01 -76.38
C ASN A 289 -21.79 -81.63 -76.96
N GLU A 290 -21.65 -80.61 -76.10
CA GLU A 290 -21.17 -79.27 -76.48
C GLU A 290 -19.75 -79.35 -77.08
N ARG A 291 -18.82 -80.13 -76.52
CA ARG A 291 -17.48 -80.33 -77.12
C ARG A 291 -17.52 -81.03 -78.47
N GLU A 292 -18.50 -81.90 -78.72
CA GLU A 292 -18.67 -82.61 -80.00
C GLU A 292 -19.29 -81.68 -81.07
N GLU A 293 -20.35 -80.92 -80.73
CA GLU A 293 -20.84 -79.85 -81.61
C GLU A 293 -19.77 -78.78 -81.87
N ASP A 294 -19.07 -78.36 -80.81
CA ASP A 294 -18.05 -77.33 -80.89
C ASP A 294 -16.71 -77.85 -81.44
N ALA A 295 -16.56 -79.15 -81.69
CA ALA A 295 -15.49 -79.69 -82.55
C ALA A 295 -15.83 -79.44 -84.02
N LEU A 296 -17.05 -79.79 -84.46
CA LEU A 296 -17.54 -79.47 -85.81
C LEU A 296 -17.52 -77.95 -86.06
N ARG A 297 -18.01 -77.15 -85.11
CA ARG A 297 -17.91 -75.68 -85.18
C ARG A 297 -16.47 -75.18 -85.06
N LYS A 298 -15.54 -75.90 -84.41
CA LYS A 298 -14.12 -75.51 -84.38
C LYS A 298 -13.43 -75.76 -85.70
N ASP A 299 -13.72 -76.83 -86.44
CA ASP A 299 -13.15 -77.09 -87.76
C ASP A 299 -13.71 -76.15 -88.83
N LEU A 300 -15.02 -75.88 -88.82
CA LEU A 300 -15.60 -74.85 -89.69
C LEU A 300 -15.02 -73.46 -89.35
N ARG A 301 -14.90 -73.13 -88.06
CA ARG A 301 -14.16 -71.95 -87.58
C ARG A 301 -12.63 -72.07 -87.72
N ARG A 302 -12.07 -73.22 -88.16
CA ARG A 302 -10.64 -73.38 -88.45
C ARG A 302 -10.36 -72.92 -89.87
N TYR A 303 -11.17 -73.34 -90.83
CA TYR A 303 -11.10 -72.81 -92.20
C TYR A 303 -11.46 -71.32 -92.26
N GLN A 304 -12.50 -70.88 -91.55
CA GLN A 304 -12.79 -69.44 -91.43
C GLN A 304 -11.66 -68.68 -90.74
N ARG A 305 -11.08 -69.18 -89.63
CA ARG A 305 -9.87 -68.56 -89.05
C ARG A 305 -8.68 -68.59 -89.98
N HIS A 306 -8.48 -69.59 -90.83
CA HIS A 306 -7.37 -69.56 -91.78
C HIS A 306 -7.52 -68.49 -92.87
N PHE A 307 -8.76 -68.00 -93.12
CA PHE A 307 -9.02 -66.79 -93.89
C PHE A 307 -8.91 -65.51 -93.05
N SER A 308 -9.67 -65.38 -91.97
CA SER A 308 -9.65 -64.16 -91.13
C SER A 308 -8.29 -63.90 -90.49
N ARG A 309 -7.47 -64.92 -90.25
CA ARG A 309 -6.07 -64.79 -89.77
C ARG A 309 -5.05 -64.50 -90.89
N LEU A 310 -5.52 -64.26 -92.12
CA LEU A 310 -4.79 -63.50 -93.14
C LEU A 310 -5.25 -62.03 -93.21
N GLU A 311 -6.40 -61.67 -92.65
CA GLU A 311 -7.00 -60.32 -92.69
C GLU A 311 -6.86 -59.55 -91.36
N GLU A 312 -6.81 -60.25 -90.22
CA GLU A 312 -6.80 -59.70 -88.85
C GLU A 312 -5.48 -60.01 -88.11
N PHE A 313 -4.42 -60.41 -88.82
CA PHE A 313 -3.11 -60.71 -88.23
C PHE A 313 -2.00 -59.73 -88.62
N ASP A 314 -2.40 -58.50 -88.94
CA ASP A 314 -1.62 -57.30 -88.64
C ASP A 314 -2.51 -56.26 -87.93
N SER A 315 -1.90 -55.41 -87.11
CA SER A 315 -2.50 -54.43 -86.19
C SER A 315 -3.23 -54.95 -84.92
N ASN A 316 -2.66 -54.54 -83.77
CA ASN A 316 -3.35 -54.08 -82.56
C ASN A 316 -4.04 -55.08 -81.60
N GLN A 317 -3.25 -55.62 -80.67
CA GLN A 317 -3.57 -55.42 -79.25
C GLN A 317 -2.55 -54.46 -78.65
N ASP A 318 -2.95 -53.19 -78.54
CA ASP A 318 -2.03 -52.10 -78.27
C ASP A 318 -1.79 -51.91 -76.77
N VAL A 319 -0.53 -52.02 -76.34
CA VAL A 319 -0.12 -51.89 -74.93
C VAL A 319 -0.36 -50.46 -74.43
N ASP A 320 -0.33 -49.48 -75.33
CA ASP A 320 -0.57 -48.07 -75.00
C ASP A 320 -1.98 -47.80 -74.48
N MET A 321 -3.00 -48.61 -74.79
CA MET A 321 -4.32 -48.49 -74.16
C MET A 321 -4.27 -48.78 -72.66
N ILE A 322 -3.46 -49.75 -72.22
CA ILE A 322 -3.32 -50.11 -70.81
C ILE A 322 -2.50 -49.03 -70.09
N ILE A 323 -1.42 -48.55 -70.72
CA ILE A 323 -0.58 -47.46 -70.19
C ILE A 323 -1.38 -46.16 -70.07
N SER A 324 -2.25 -45.84 -71.04
CA SER A 324 -3.12 -44.65 -71.02
C SER A 324 -4.12 -44.70 -69.85
N ASN A 325 -4.76 -45.85 -69.64
CA ASN A 325 -5.66 -46.04 -68.50
C ASN A 325 -4.93 -45.94 -67.15
N TYR A 326 -3.71 -46.49 -67.04
CA TYR A 326 -2.90 -46.35 -65.82
C TYR A 326 -2.52 -44.89 -65.55
N LYS A 327 -2.03 -44.16 -66.56
CA LYS A 327 -1.72 -42.72 -66.46
C LYS A 327 -2.95 -41.89 -66.07
N SER A 328 -4.15 -42.22 -66.56
CA SER A 328 -5.39 -41.54 -66.18
C SER A 328 -5.77 -41.76 -64.71
N LEU A 329 -5.47 -42.93 -64.15
CA LEU A 329 -5.67 -43.24 -62.73
C LEU A 329 -4.60 -42.58 -61.85
N GLU A 330 -3.33 -42.62 -62.28
CA GLU A 330 -2.22 -41.95 -61.63
C GLU A 330 -2.46 -40.43 -61.51
N GLN A 331 -2.88 -39.76 -62.59
CA GLN A 331 -3.23 -38.34 -62.59
C GLN A 331 -4.38 -38.00 -61.63
N LYS A 332 -5.39 -38.87 -61.50
CA LYS A 332 -6.49 -38.68 -60.54
C LYS A 332 -6.01 -38.85 -59.10
N ASN A 333 -5.19 -39.86 -58.82
CA ASN A 333 -4.58 -40.05 -57.51
C ASN A 333 -3.67 -38.88 -57.13
N PHE A 334 -2.89 -38.35 -58.09
CA PHE A 334 -2.06 -37.16 -57.88
C PHE A 334 -2.90 -35.92 -57.57
N ALA A 335 -4.03 -35.71 -58.26
CA ALA A 335 -4.96 -34.61 -57.97
C ALA A 335 -5.57 -34.72 -56.55
N TYR A 336 -5.95 -35.93 -56.11
CA TYR A 336 -6.41 -36.15 -54.73
C TYR A 336 -5.30 -35.95 -53.69
N PHE A 337 -4.06 -36.34 -54.00
CA PHE A 337 -2.91 -36.11 -53.11
C PHE A 337 -2.58 -34.62 -52.99
N GLN A 338 -2.68 -33.86 -54.08
CA GLN A 338 -2.53 -32.40 -54.08
C GLN A 338 -3.62 -31.74 -53.24
N GLN A 339 -4.90 -32.10 -53.46
CA GLN A 339 -6.03 -31.60 -52.67
C GLN A 339 -5.84 -31.91 -51.17
N MET A 340 -5.42 -33.13 -50.82
CA MET A 340 -5.15 -33.50 -49.43
C MET A 340 -3.97 -32.72 -48.84
N SER A 341 -2.90 -32.49 -49.61
CA SER A 341 -1.77 -31.66 -49.18
C SER A 341 -2.16 -30.20 -48.96
N ASP A 342 -3.03 -29.64 -49.79
CA ASP A 342 -3.50 -28.26 -49.66
C ASP A 342 -4.50 -28.11 -48.50
N MET A 343 -5.38 -29.09 -48.27
CA MET A 343 -6.21 -29.15 -47.06
C MET A 343 -5.38 -29.29 -45.78
N SER A 344 -4.27 -30.04 -45.80
CA SER A 344 -3.35 -30.10 -44.65
C SER A 344 -2.72 -28.74 -44.35
N LYS A 345 -2.29 -27.98 -45.37
CA LYS A 345 -1.75 -26.62 -45.20
C LYS A 345 -2.81 -25.63 -44.70
N GLU A 346 -4.05 -25.76 -45.18
CA GLU A 346 -5.18 -24.96 -44.69
C GLU A 346 -5.43 -25.24 -43.20
N ASN A 347 -5.38 -26.51 -42.79
CA ASN A 347 -5.51 -26.92 -41.39
C ASN A 347 -4.29 -26.50 -40.53
N GLU A 348 -3.07 -26.47 -41.07
CA GLU A 348 -1.88 -25.91 -40.42
C GLU A 348 -2.03 -24.40 -40.21
N ASN A 349 -2.42 -23.64 -41.25
CA ASN A 349 -2.69 -22.19 -41.15
C ASN A 349 -3.78 -21.87 -40.12
N LEU A 350 -4.87 -22.65 -40.08
CA LEU A 350 -5.95 -22.48 -39.10
C LEU A 350 -5.49 -22.82 -37.66
N MET A 351 -4.58 -23.77 -37.50
CA MET A 351 -3.99 -24.09 -36.18
C MET A 351 -3.06 -22.97 -35.69
N ASP A 352 -2.31 -22.33 -36.59
CA ASP A 352 -1.50 -21.15 -36.28
C ASP A 352 -2.38 -19.93 -35.96
N GLU A 353 -3.45 -19.64 -36.73
CA GLU A 353 -4.41 -18.58 -36.40
C GLU A 353 -5.11 -18.81 -35.05
N ILE A 354 -5.43 -20.07 -34.72
CA ILE A 354 -5.94 -20.47 -33.40
C ILE A 354 -4.88 -20.33 -32.30
N HIS A 355 -3.59 -20.38 -32.61
CA HIS A 355 -2.51 -20.13 -31.65
C HIS A 355 -2.37 -18.63 -31.39
N ASP A 356 -2.26 -17.81 -32.44
CA ASP A 356 -2.16 -16.35 -32.35
C ASP A 356 -3.35 -15.77 -31.57
N LEU A 357 -4.58 -16.14 -31.91
CA LEU A 357 -5.79 -15.71 -31.20
C LEU A 357 -5.82 -16.12 -29.71
N LYS A 358 -5.20 -17.25 -29.35
CA LYS A 358 -5.05 -17.63 -27.93
C LYS A 358 -4.03 -16.75 -27.22
N THR A 359 -2.92 -16.41 -27.87
CA THR A 359 -1.91 -15.52 -27.26
C THR A 359 -2.46 -14.10 -27.08
N GLU A 360 -3.23 -13.57 -28.04
CA GLU A 360 -3.92 -12.28 -27.89
C GLU A 360 -4.94 -12.32 -26.75
N LEU A 361 -5.72 -13.40 -26.62
CA LEU A 361 -6.67 -13.58 -25.52
C LEU A 361 -5.97 -13.59 -24.15
N GLU A 362 -4.82 -14.26 -24.04
CA GLU A 362 -3.99 -14.34 -22.82
C GLU A 362 -3.43 -12.94 -22.45
N GLU A 363 -2.92 -12.19 -23.43
CA GLU A 363 -2.45 -10.81 -23.22
C GLU A 363 -3.59 -9.88 -22.76
N ILE A 364 -4.77 -9.97 -23.38
CA ILE A 364 -5.98 -9.24 -22.97
C ILE A 364 -6.40 -9.61 -21.55
N HIS A 365 -6.30 -10.88 -21.16
CA HIS A 365 -6.58 -11.34 -19.79
C HIS A 365 -5.62 -10.73 -18.77
N VAL A 366 -4.31 -10.77 -19.04
CA VAL A 366 -3.28 -10.17 -18.17
C VAL A 366 -3.46 -8.66 -18.04
N LEU A 367 -3.78 -7.96 -19.13
CA LEU A 367 -4.08 -6.52 -19.12
C LEU A 367 -5.33 -6.22 -18.28
N LYS A 368 -6.41 -6.99 -18.44
CA LYS A 368 -7.65 -6.83 -17.69
C LYS A 368 -7.44 -7.06 -16.20
N GLU A 369 -6.72 -8.11 -15.79
CA GLU A 369 -6.35 -8.31 -14.39
C GLU A 369 -5.55 -7.14 -13.83
N ALA A 370 -4.61 -6.60 -14.60
CA ALA A 370 -3.79 -5.46 -14.19
C ALA A 370 -4.59 -4.16 -14.10
N GLU A 371 -5.70 -4.02 -14.82
CA GLU A 371 -6.68 -2.94 -14.60
C GLU A 371 -7.55 -3.19 -13.36
N ASP A 372 -8.09 -4.40 -13.20
CA ASP A 372 -9.05 -4.69 -12.14
C ASP A 372 -8.38 -4.66 -10.75
N LYS A 373 -7.09 -5.03 -10.66
CA LYS A 373 -6.24 -4.77 -9.50
C LYS A 373 -6.11 -3.26 -9.19
N LYS A 374 -5.88 -2.40 -10.19
CA LYS A 374 -5.83 -0.92 -10.01
C LYS A 374 -7.21 -0.35 -9.62
N LYS A 375 -8.31 -0.88 -10.15
CA LYS A 375 -9.68 -0.48 -9.78
C LYS A 375 -9.95 -0.83 -8.31
N ALA A 376 -9.55 -2.01 -7.85
CA ALA A 376 -9.64 -2.41 -6.44
C ALA A 376 -8.80 -1.51 -5.51
N GLU A 377 -7.55 -1.21 -5.88
CA GLU A 377 -6.70 -0.25 -5.14
C GLU A 377 -7.32 1.14 -5.04
N GLN A 378 -7.94 1.63 -6.12
CA GLN A 378 -8.65 2.91 -6.14
C GLN A 378 -9.91 2.91 -5.27
N LEU A 379 -10.71 1.85 -5.31
CA LEU A 379 -11.90 1.69 -4.46
C LEU A 379 -11.52 1.65 -2.98
N LEU A 380 -10.52 0.85 -2.59
CA LEU A 380 -10.06 0.75 -1.21
C LEU A 380 -9.51 2.09 -0.69
N ARG A 381 -8.83 2.86 -1.56
CA ARG A 381 -8.39 4.23 -1.24
C ARG A 381 -9.57 5.22 -1.11
N LEU A 382 -10.61 5.09 -1.92
CA LEU A 382 -11.83 5.91 -1.83
C LEU A 382 -12.62 5.60 -0.56
N GLU A 383 -12.74 4.32 -0.20
CA GLU A 383 -13.36 3.89 1.07
C GLU A 383 -12.60 4.45 2.28
N LEU A 384 -11.27 4.32 2.32
CA LEU A 384 -10.45 4.91 3.38
C LEU A 384 -10.59 6.44 3.47
N THR A 385 -10.82 7.14 2.35
CA THR A 385 -11.05 8.60 2.38
C THR A 385 -12.48 8.95 2.82
N ARG A 386 -13.50 8.17 2.45
CA ARG A 386 -14.88 8.26 2.98
C ARG A 386 -14.85 8.15 4.50
N ASP A 387 -14.19 7.14 5.05
CA ASP A 387 -14.20 6.86 6.49
C ASP A 387 -13.48 7.97 7.27
N LEU A 388 -12.32 8.40 6.78
CA LEU A 388 -11.59 9.56 7.32
C LEU A 388 -12.36 10.88 7.19
N GLU A 389 -13.39 11.00 6.36
CA GLU A 389 -14.26 12.18 6.26
C GLU A 389 -15.52 12.04 7.11
N SER A 390 -16.07 10.82 7.22
CA SER A 390 -17.12 10.46 8.18
C SER A 390 -16.69 10.71 9.62
N ASP A 391 -15.46 10.30 10.00
CA ASP A 391 -14.91 10.55 11.34
C ASP A 391 -14.78 12.05 11.65
N LYS A 392 -14.34 12.86 10.67
CA LYS A 392 -14.27 14.32 10.81
C LYS A 392 -15.66 14.94 10.95
N LEU A 393 -16.64 14.48 10.16
CA LEU A 393 -18.02 14.96 10.26
C LEU A 393 -18.65 14.58 11.60
N SER A 394 -18.34 13.40 12.14
CA SER A 394 -18.74 12.99 13.48
C SER A 394 -18.13 13.89 14.57
N GLN A 395 -16.82 14.14 14.51
CA GLN A 395 -16.13 15.05 15.44
C GLN A 395 -16.64 16.49 15.36
N MET A 396 -16.90 17.02 14.15
CA MET A 396 -17.43 18.37 13.95
C MET A 396 -18.88 18.50 14.43
N LYS A 397 -19.70 17.45 14.31
CA LYS A 397 -21.03 17.41 14.92
C LYS A 397 -20.94 17.40 16.44
N ALA A 398 -20.17 16.49 17.03
CA ALA A 398 -19.99 16.45 18.49
C ALA A 398 -19.45 17.76 19.08
N GLN A 399 -18.63 18.51 18.33
CA GLN A 399 -18.19 19.86 18.70
C GLN A 399 -19.33 20.89 18.60
N LEU A 400 -20.15 20.85 17.54
CA LEU A 400 -21.32 21.72 17.38
C LEU A 400 -22.35 21.45 18.48
N ASP A 401 -22.72 20.19 18.68
CA ASP A 401 -23.64 19.73 19.71
C ASP A 401 -23.18 20.21 21.09
N ALA A 402 -21.88 20.08 21.42
CA ALA A 402 -21.30 20.58 22.67
C ALA A 402 -21.31 22.12 22.80
N THR A 403 -21.19 22.88 21.70
CA THR A 403 -21.34 24.35 21.74
C THR A 403 -22.79 24.80 21.87
N ASP A 404 -23.73 24.06 21.28
CA ASP A 404 -25.17 24.32 21.43
C ASP A 404 -25.62 23.99 22.87
N ASP A 405 -25.12 22.90 23.44
CA ASP A 405 -25.28 22.54 24.85
C ASP A 405 -24.72 23.62 25.80
N ALA A 406 -23.53 24.15 25.49
CA ALA A 406 -22.88 25.19 26.29
C ALA A 406 -23.61 26.53 26.19
N THR A 407 -24.07 26.93 24.99
CA THR A 407 -24.85 28.16 24.81
C THR A 407 -26.23 28.04 25.46
N GLY A 408 -26.91 26.89 25.33
CA GLY A 408 -28.16 26.62 26.05
C GLY A 408 -28.02 26.74 27.57
N LYS A 409 -26.92 26.22 28.15
CA LYS A 409 -26.59 26.38 29.57
C LYS A 409 -26.35 27.85 29.95
N MET A 410 -25.71 28.64 29.08
CA MET A 410 -25.53 30.09 29.31
C MET A 410 -26.86 30.86 29.22
N LEU A 411 -27.75 30.53 28.27
CA LEU A 411 -29.08 31.15 28.17
C LEU A 411 -29.91 30.88 29.42
N ALA A 412 -30.01 29.62 29.85
CA ALA A 412 -30.75 29.24 31.06
C ALA A 412 -30.18 29.88 32.33
N ALA A 413 -28.85 30.02 32.43
CA ALA A 413 -28.23 30.74 33.54
C ALA A 413 -28.56 32.24 33.54
N ILE A 414 -28.60 32.88 32.37
CA ILE A 414 -28.97 34.31 32.22
C ILE A 414 -30.46 34.52 32.50
N GLU A 415 -31.33 33.60 32.09
CA GLU A 415 -32.76 33.60 32.43
C GLU A 415 -33.00 33.44 33.94
N ALA A 416 -32.25 32.55 34.60
CA ALA A 416 -32.26 32.44 36.06
C ALA A 416 -31.72 33.69 36.77
N PHE A 417 -30.68 34.35 36.24
CA PHE A 417 -30.22 35.64 36.75
C PHE A 417 -31.25 36.76 36.56
N PHE A 418 -31.99 36.75 35.46
CA PHE A 418 -33.08 37.69 35.20
C PHE A 418 -34.21 37.56 36.23
N GLN A 419 -34.64 36.32 36.49
CA GLN A 419 -35.66 36.02 37.50
C GLN A 419 -35.17 36.36 38.92
N ALA A 420 -33.91 36.06 39.25
CA ALA A 420 -33.31 36.36 40.56
C ALA A 420 -32.97 37.84 40.79
N ALA A 421 -33.03 38.68 39.75
CA ALA A 421 -32.82 40.12 39.81
C ALA A 421 -34.11 40.93 39.68
N GLU A 422 -35.29 40.29 39.71
CA GLU A 422 -36.63 40.92 39.68
C GLU A 422 -36.81 42.00 38.59
N CYS A 423 -36.13 41.83 37.44
CA CYS A 423 -36.12 42.81 36.36
C CYS A 423 -37.43 42.79 35.56
N ASP A 424 -38.09 43.95 35.41
CA ASP A 424 -39.34 44.10 34.64
C ASP A 424 -39.22 43.59 33.21
N THR A 425 -40.13 42.68 32.83
CA THR A 425 -40.14 42.03 31.51
C THR A 425 -40.97 42.77 30.46
N GLU A 426 -41.93 43.63 30.86
CA GLU A 426 -42.73 44.47 29.95
C GLU A 426 -41.91 45.20 28.86
N PRO A 427 -40.83 45.95 29.17
CA PRO A 427 -40.06 46.67 28.16
C PRO A 427 -39.24 45.76 27.22
N LEU A 428 -39.04 44.48 27.58
CA LEU A 428 -38.48 43.48 26.65
C LEU A 428 -39.59 42.91 25.75
N GLN A 429 -40.76 42.64 26.32
CA GLN A 429 -41.91 42.02 25.63
C GLN A 429 -42.53 42.96 24.59
N GLU A 430 -42.66 44.26 24.90
CA GLU A 430 -43.15 45.27 23.95
C GLU A 430 -42.19 45.49 22.76
N LEU A 431 -40.87 45.35 22.98
CA LEU A 431 -39.85 45.63 21.97
C LEU A 431 -39.49 44.40 21.09
N LEU A 432 -39.70 43.17 21.56
CA LEU A 432 -39.33 41.94 20.84
C LEU A 432 -40.51 41.01 20.49
N GLY A 433 -41.73 41.33 20.92
CA GLY A 433 -42.92 40.48 20.68
C GLY A 433 -42.90 39.17 21.47
N ASP A 434 -43.79 38.23 21.12
CA ASP A 434 -44.08 36.98 21.84
C ASP A 434 -42.87 36.01 21.96
N ASN A 435 -41.92 36.37 22.82
CA ASN A 435 -40.70 35.64 23.14
C ASN A 435 -40.49 35.70 24.66
N GLU A 436 -41.22 34.88 25.42
CA GLU A 436 -41.12 34.82 26.89
C GLU A 436 -39.73 34.34 27.39
N HIS A 437 -38.89 33.80 26.49
CA HIS A 437 -37.58 33.24 26.79
C HIS A 437 -36.42 34.02 26.15
N ILE A 438 -35.28 34.09 26.85
CA ILE A 438 -34.09 34.81 26.40
C ILE A 438 -33.36 34.01 25.31
N THR A 439 -33.54 34.40 24.04
CA THR A 439 -32.79 33.84 22.89
C THR A 439 -31.47 34.58 22.66
N CYS A 440 -30.51 33.95 21.95
CA CYS A 440 -29.22 34.57 21.58
C CYS A 440 -29.33 35.95 20.89
N ASN A 441 -30.38 36.19 20.11
CA ASN A 441 -30.64 37.48 19.46
C ASN A 441 -31.06 38.57 20.49
N ASN A 442 -31.77 38.15 21.53
CA ASN A 442 -32.43 39.00 22.54
C ASN A 442 -31.47 39.30 23.71
N LEU A 443 -30.51 38.38 23.93
CA LEU A 443 -29.42 38.41 24.92
C LEU A 443 -28.80 39.80 25.14
N ARG A 444 -28.56 40.57 24.07
CA ARG A 444 -27.92 41.88 24.17
C ARG A 444 -28.86 42.98 24.69
N ALA A 445 -30.15 42.92 24.33
CA ALA A 445 -31.15 43.81 24.91
C ALA A 445 -31.35 43.49 26.41
N ALA A 446 -31.37 42.19 26.73
CA ALA A 446 -31.44 41.68 28.09
C ALA A 446 -30.26 42.19 28.96
N PHE A 447 -29.01 42.01 28.53
CA PHE A 447 -27.85 42.51 29.27
C PHE A 447 -27.90 44.03 29.53
N ASN A 448 -28.31 44.85 28.55
CA ASN A 448 -28.43 46.30 28.73
C ASN A 448 -29.46 46.67 29.83
N LEU A 449 -30.58 45.94 29.91
CA LEU A 449 -31.63 46.19 30.91
C LEU A 449 -31.17 45.76 32.30
N LEU A 450 -30.51 44.60 32.40
CA LEU A 450 -29.96 44.09 33.66
C LEU A 450 -28.81 45.00 34.19
N GLU A 451 -27.96 45.54 33.30
CA GLU A 451 -26.98 46.58 33.66
C GLU A 451 -27.64 47.85 34.22
N HIS A 452 -28.75 48.31 33.63
CA HIS A 452 -29.50 49.46 34.14
C HIS A 452 -30.08 49.20 35.53
N HIS A 453 -30.74 48.05 35.73
CA HIS A 453 -31.35 47.71 37.01
C HIS A 453 -30.30 47.47 38.12
N ILE A 454 -29.14 46.88 37.79
CA ILE A 454 -28.02 46.81 38.73
C ILE A 454 -27.51 48.21 39.11
N ALA A 455 -27.44 49.15 38.18
CA ALA A 455 -27.03 50.53 38.48
C ALA A 455 -28.04 51.25 39.38
N GLU A 456 -29.34 50.97 39.21
CA GLU A 456 -30.43 51.50 40.03
C GLU A 456 -30.42 50.93 41.45
N ILE A 457 -30.29 49.61 41.62
CA ILE A 457 -30.09 48.97 42.94
C ILE A 457 -28.82 49.50 43.62
N GLN A 458 -27.73 49.75 42.87
CA GLN A 458 -26.52 50.35 43.40
C GLN A 458 -26.72 51.82 43.86
N LEU A 459 -27.60 52.58 43.19
CA LEU A 459 -27.96 53.94 43.58
C LEU A 459 -28.82 53.93 44.85
N GLU A 460 -29.86 53.09 44.90
CA GLU A 460 -30.72 52.95 46.09
C GLU A 460 -29.89 52.50 47.30
N LYS A 461 -29.00 51.52 47.13
CA LYS A 461 -28.06 51.07 48.17
C LYS A 461 -27.13 52.18 48.66
N GLN A 462 -26.75 53.14 47.80
CA GLN A 462 -25.99 54.32 48.22
C GLN A 462 -26.87 55.30 49.01
N LEU A 463 -28.11 55.54 48.58
CA LEU A 463 -29.08 56.40 49.28
C LEU A 463 -29.45 55.84 50.66
N LEU A 464 -29.76 54.55 50.77
CA LEU A 464 -30.00 53.85 52.03
C LEU A 464 -28.79 53.90 52.97
N LYS A 465 -27.57 53.87 52.43
CA LYS A 465 -26.35 54.02 53.22
C LYS A 465 -26.20 55.45 53.76
N ILE A 466 -26.45 56.46 52.93
CA ILE A 466 -26.48 57.87 53.35
C ILE A 466 -27.56 58.11 54.42
N GLN A 467 -28.76 57.54 54.26
CA GLN A 467 -29.83 57.61 55.27
C GLN A 467 -29.37 57.00 56.61
N LYS A 468 -28.79 55.80 56.57
CA LYS A 468 -28.26 55.11 57.76
C LYS A 468 -27.11 55.87 58.44
N ASP A 469 -26.26 56.55 57.67
CA ASP A 469 -25.22 57.43 58.18
C ASP A 469 -25.82 58.72 58.81
N THR A 470 -27.01 59.17 58.38
CA THR A 470 -27.72 60.32 58.99
C THR A 470 -28.53 60.00 60.26
N GLU A 471 -28.93 58.75 60.49
CA GLU A 471 -29.72 58.37 61.67
C GLU A 471 -28.92 58.37 62.99
N ILE A 472 -27.59 58.41 62.93
CA ILE A 472 -26.71 58.23 64.11
C ILE A 472 -26.44 59.54 64.87
N HIS A 473 -26.56 60.73 64.25
CA HIS A 473 -26.26 62.02 64.88
C HIS A 473 -27.32 63.10 64.66
N SER A 474 -27.65 63.79 65.74
CA SER A 474 -28.69 64.83 65.78
C SER A 474 -28.12 66.25 65.58
N ALA A 475 -29.00 67.12 65.08
CA ALA A 475 -28.82 68.56 64.86
C ALA A 475 -27.96 68.99 63.63
N PRO A 476 -28.30 70.13 62.97
CA PRO A 476 -27.92 70.37 61.58
C PRO A 476 -26.72 71.30 61.39
N SER A 477 -26.10 71.25 60.20
CA SER A 477 -25.20 72.28 59.70
C SER A 477 -25.49 72.62 58.24
N VAL A 478 -25.65 73.91 57.94
CA VAL A 478 -25.96 74.43 56.61
C VAL A 478 -24.69 74.50 55.77
N THR A 479 -24.68 73.90 54.58
CA THR A 479 -23.70 74.22 53.53
C THR A 479 -24.37 74.55 52.20
N LYS A 480 -23.81 75.52 51.49
CA LYS A 480 -24.25 75.94 50.14
C LYS A 480 -23.61 75.04 49.08
N PRO A 481 -24.28 74.77 47.95
CA PRO A 481 -23.73 73.90 46.91
C PRO A 481 -22.57 74.55 46.14
N PRO A 482 -21.52 73.79 45.80
CA PRO A 482 -20.58 74.16 44.76
C PRO A 482 -20.56 73.12 43.62
N LYS A 483 -21.15 73.53 42.49
CA LYS A 483 -20.66 73.32 41.11
C LYS A 483 -20.26 71.90 40.67
N ILE A 484 -20.95 71.45 39.62
CA ILE A 484 -20.49 70.41 38.68
C ILE A 484 -19.06 70.74 38.21
N HIS A 485 -18.07 69.96 38.64
CA HIS A 485 -16.73 69.97 38.07
C HIS A 485 -16.67 68.98 36.91
N LYS A 486 -16.45 69.49 35.69
CA LYS A 486 -15.90 68.67 34.60
C LYS A 486 -14.41 68.48 34.86
N SER A 487 -14.02 67.44 35.59
CA SER A 487 -12.67 66.87 35.48
C SER A 487 -12.60 66.15 34.13
N SER A 488 -11.90 66.64 33.10
CA SER A 488 -10.44 66.86 33.05
C SER A 488 -9.70 65.60 33.49
N GLY A 489 -9.27 64.79 32.52
CA GLY A 489 -8.65 63.49 32.78
C GLY A 489 -7.36 63.60 33.62
N GLY A 490 -7.29 62.77 34.66
CA GLY A 490 -6.06 62.40 35.36
C GLY A 490 -5.56 61.03 34.88
N PRO A 491 -4.28 60.70 35.06
CA PRO A 491 -3.62 59.70 34.22
C PRO A 491 -3.81 58.25 34.72
N PHE A 492 -4.87 57.60 34.27
CA PHE A 492 -4.93 56.13 34.20
C PHE A 492 -5.47 55.70 32.83
N GLU A 493 -4.56 55.30 31.94
CA GLU A 493 -4.92 54.43 30.83
C GLU A 493 -5.35 53.07 31.42
N PRO A 494 -6.49 52.48 30.99
CA PRO A 494 -6.75 51.08 31.24
C PRO A 494 -5.80 50.25 30.35
N THR A 495 -4.59 50.01 30.85
CA THR A 495 -3.63 49.12 30.20
C THR A 495 -4.31 47.78 29.94
N LEU A 496 -4.42 47.36 28.67
CA LEU A 496 -4.88 46.04 28.28
C LEU A 496 -3.83 44.99 28.64
N VAL A 497 -3.73 44.69 29.93
CA VAL A 497 -2.92 43.60 30.47
C VAL A 497 -3.64 42.29 30.18
N ILE A 498 -3.31 41.67 29.05
CA ILE A 498 -3.64 40.27 28.77
C ILE A 498 -2.73 39.39 29.63
N SER A 499 -3.01 39.30 30.94
CA SER A 499 -2.30 38.44 31.88
C SER A 499 -2.83 37.00 31.85
N GLY A 500 -2.70 36.36 30.69
CA GLY A 500 -2.99 34.94 30.48
C GLY A 500 -1.75 34.06 30.57
N ARG A 501 -0.99 34.12 31.68
CA ARG A 501 0.11 33.15 31.96
C ARG A 501 0.14 32.79 33.45
N PRO A 502 -0.16 31.54 33.83
CA PRO A 502 -0.05 31.06 35.21
C PRO A 502 1.32 30.44 35.50
N GLU A 503 1.88 30.77 36.68
CA GLU A 503 2.98 30.13 37.41
C GLU A 503 2.80 30.61 38.87
N LEU A 504 2.84 29.81 39.95
CA LEU A 504 3.19 28.40 40.14
C LEU A 504 2.16 27.67 41.06
N GLY A 505 2.42 26.40 41.40
CA GLY A 505 1.64 25.58 42.34
C GLY A 505 1.68 26.04 43.82
N MET A 506 1.12 25.29 44.78
CA MET A 506 0.97 23.82 44.84
C MET A 506 -0.41 23.34 45.30
N GLU A 507 -0.77 22.14 44.83
CA GLU A 507 -1.64 21.08 45.39
C GLU A 507 -2.61 21.39 46.56
N LYS A 508 -3.84 20.83 46.57
CA LYS A 508 -4.10 19.38 46.58
C LYS A 508 -5.55 18.99 46.20
N LYS A 509 -5.66 17.84 45.50
CA LYS A 509 -6.56 16.67 45.71
C LYS A 509 -8.08 16.92 45.81
N ASP A 510 -8.96 16.18 45.12
CA ASP A 510 -8.83 15.06 44.15
C ASP A 510 -9.96 15.19 43.09
N ASP A 511 -10.28 14.11 42.37
CA ASP A 511 -11.46 13.91 41.49
C ASP A 511 -11.41 14.49 40.05
N GLU A 512 -10.54 13.91 39.21
CA GLU A 512 -10.71 13.89 37.74
C GLU A 512 -10.51 12.47 37.17
N GLU A 513 -11.58 11.88 36.63
CA GLU A 513 -11.47 10.96 35.48
C GLU A 513 -11.66 11.78 34.17
N ASP A 514 -11.45 11.15 33.01
CA ASP A 514 -11.68 11.73 31.66
C ASP A 514 -10.90 13.01 31.25
N ASN A 515 -9.60 12.85 30.95
CA ASN A 515 -8.93 13.68 29.92
C ASN A 515 -7.64 13.04 29.37
N LEU A 516 -7.76 12.14 28.37
CA LEU A 516 -6.64 11.41 27.75
C LEU A 516 -6.54 11.61 26.23
N PHE A 517 -6.62 12.83 25.69
CA PHE A 517 -6.38 13.02 24.24
C PHE A 517 -5.90 14.42 23.74
N THR A 518 -4.83 14.99 24.32
CA THR A 518 -4.16 16.17 23.73
C THR A 518 -2.63 16.02 23.61
N VAL A 519 -2.17 15.37 22.55
CA VAL A 519 -0.80 15.54 22.02
C VAL A 519 -0.91 16.08 20.60
N ALA A 520 -0.30 17.23 20.33
CA ALA A 520 -0.43 17.90 19.04
C ALA A 520 0.15 17.04 17.89
N PRO A 521 -0.54 16.91 16.74
CA PRO A 521 -0.11 16.02 15.66
C PRO A 521 1.14 16.57 14.95
N ILE A 522 2.19 15.75 14.92
CA ILE A 522 3.43 16.02 14.17
C ILE A 522 3.09 16.21 12.68
N SER A 523 3.64 17.27 12.06
CA SER A 523 3.39 17.62 10.67
C SER A 523 3.64 16.44 9.70
N LYS A 524 2.74 16.26 8.73
CA LYS A 524 2.78 15.17 7.74
C LYS A 524 4.08 15.09 6.93
N ALA A 525 4.83 16.19 6.82
CA ALA A 525 6.17 16.20 6.22
C ALA A 525 7.17 15.38 7.06
N VAL A 526 7.25 15.65 8.36
CA VAL A 526 8.12 14.95 9.32
C VAL A 526 7.71 13.49 9.48
N GLN A 527 6.40 13.20 9.47
CA GLN A 527 5.91 11.81 9.44
C GLN A 527 6.38 11.05 8.18
N LYS A 528 6.35 11.70 7.00
CA LYS A 528 6.90 11.10 5.76
C LYS A 528 8.40 10.84 5.87
N GLU A 529 9.19 11.79 6.38
CA GLU A 529 10.64 11.59 6.55
C GLU A 529 10.94 10.48 7.55
N HIS A 530 10.20 10.39 8.66
CA HIS A 530 10.38 9.34 9.66
C HIS A 530 10.03 7.95 9.11
N ILE A 531 8.95 7.81 8.32
CA ILE A 531 8.59 6.56 7.64
C ILE A 531 9.63 6.20 6.56
N ILE A 532 10.15 7.17 5.81
CA ILE A 532 11.21 6.95 4.82
C ILE A 532 12.54 6.53 5.48
N ALA A 533 12.82 7.03 6.69
CA ALA A 533 13.96 6.56 7.50
C ALA A 533 13.74 5.10 7.97
N GLN A 534 12.61 4.80 8.60
CA GLN A 534 12.29 3.44 9.06
C GLN A 534 12.30 2.41 7.93
N LEU A 535 11.79 2.74 6.74
CA LEU A 535 11.82 1.85 5.56
C LEU A 535 13.23 1.70 4.93
N ARG A 536 14.16 2.60 5.25
CA ARG A 536 15.58 2.47 4.89
C ARG A 536 16.33 1.60 5.90
N ASP A 537 16.07 1.79 7.20
CA ASP A 537 16.67 1.00 8.28
C ASP A 537 16.20 -0.47 8.23
N LEU A 538 14.98 -0.71 7.74
CA LEU A 538 14.44 -2.05 7.43
C LEU A 538 14.88 -2.62 6.06
N GLY A 539 15.73 -1.91 5.31
CA GLY A 539 16.30 -2.39 4.04
C GLY A 539 15.33 -2.46 2.85
N VAL A 540 14.07 -2.02 3.01
CA VAL A 540 13.02 -2.10 1.97
C VAL A 540 13.24 -1.09 0.83
N ILE A 541 13.94 0.01 1.11
CA ILE A 541 14.26 1.06 0.13
C ILE A 541 15.78 1.14 -0.06
N ALA A 542 16.25 0.91 -1.29
CA ALA A 542 17.66 1.02 -1.64
C ALA A 542 18.22 2.43 -1.38
N SER A 543 19.38 2.51 -0.71
CA SER A 543 20.07 3.77 -0.44
C SER A 543 20.36 4.56 -1.71
N PRO A 544 20.16 5.90 -1.73
CA PRO A 544 20.50 6.72 -2.88
C PRO A 544 22.02 6.64 -3.12
N LYS A 545 22.43 6.19 -4.31
CA LYS A 545 23.83 6.25 -4.73
C LYS A 545 24.29 7.71 -4.68
N GLN A 546 25.30 8.01 -3.88
CA GLN A 546 25.94 9.32 -3.90
C GLN A 546 26.59 9.53 -5.27
N VAL A 547 25.95 10.33 -6.12
CA VAL A 547 26.62 10.97 -7.26
C VAL A 547 27.45 12.11 -6.69
N GLY A 548 28.64 11.76 -6.18
CA GLY A 548 29.62 12.72 -5.68
C GLY A 548 30.15 13.59 -6.81
N SER A 549 29.54 14.76 -7.02
CA SER A 549 30.10 15.81 -7.85
C SER A 549 31.42 16.30 -7.26
N SER A 550 32.50 16.29 -8.03
CA SER A 550 33.80 16.81 -7.60
C SER A 550 33.77 18.32 -7.34
N PRO A 551 34.43 18.79 -6.27
CA PRO A 551 35.07 20.09 -6.26
C PRO A 551 36.54 19.97 -6.73
N SER A 552 37.06 21.04 -7.30
CA SER A 552 38.40 21.16 -7.84
C SER A 552 39.49 21.39 -6.78
N GLU A 553 40.69 20.88 -7.09
CA GLU A 553 42.01 21.45 -6.78
C GLU A 553 42.27 22.15 -5.43
N SER A 554 43.21 21.59 -4.65
CA SER A 554 44.23 22.40 -3.97
C SER A 554 45.53 21.60 -3.81
N LYS A 555 46.66 22.24 -4.11
CA LYS A 555 48.00 21.64 -4.10
C LYS A 555 48.70 21.92 -2.77
N SER A 556 49.32 20.92 -2.13
CA SER A 556 50.61 21.07 -1.42
C SER A 556 51.09 19.77 -0.76
N SER A 557 52.40 19.50 -0.80
CA SER A 557 53.31 19.32 0.37
C SER A 557 52.90 18.34 1.52
N VAL A 558 53.73 17.44 2.05
CA VAL A 558 55.17 17.10 1.83
C VAL A 558 55.54 15.80 2.59
N LEU A 559 56.46 14.97 2.05
CA LEU A 559 57.23 13.89 2.72
C LEU A 559 56.44 12.76 3.46
N SER A 560 57.00 11.57 3.79
CA SER A 560 58.28 10.92 3.48
C SER A 560 58.20 9.39 3.64
N LYS A 561 59.17 8.66 3.06
CA LYS A 561 59.90 7.44 3.56
C LYS A 561 59.20 6.59 4.65
N SER A 562 59.13 5.26 4.61
CA SER A 562 59.87 4.18 3.89
C SER A 562 59.16 2.82 4.17
N GLY A 563 59.42 1.67 3.53
CA GLY A 563 60.36 1.25 2.47
C GLY A 563 60.80 -0.23 2.68
N LYS A 564 61.32 -0.92 1.64
CA LYS A 564 61.79 -2.35 1.61
C LYS A 564 60.65 -3.40 1.69
N SER A 565 60.32 -4.11 0.60
CA SER A 565 60.96 -5.32 -0.02
C SER A 565 60.55 -6.63 0.69
N ALA A 566 59.82 -7.56 0.04
CA ALA A 566 60.33 -8.72 -0.73
C ALA A 566 61.12 -9.72 0.14
N THR A 567 60.93 -11.04 0.09
CA THR A 567 60.42 -11.97 -0.95
C THR A 567 59.36 -12.97 -0.36
N SER A 568 58.91 -14.11 -0.91
CA SER A 568 59.35 -14.97 -2.05
C SER A 568 58.23 -15.89 -2.61
N ASP A 569 58.60 -16.64 -3.66
CA ASP A 569 58.17 -17.99 -4.08
C ASP A 569 56.81 -18.30 -4.77
N LYS A 570 57.02 -19.04 -5.87
CA LYS A 570 56.16 -19.74 -6.83
C LYS A 570 56.24 -21.28 -6.53
N PRO A 571 55.62 -22.19 -7.31
CA PRO A 571 54.29 -22.19 -7.96
C PRO A 571 53.56 -23.57 -7.84
N GLU A 572 52.42 -23.73 -8.54
CA GLU A 572 51.89 -25.01 -9.10
C GLU A 572 51.48 -26.11 -8.08
N TYR A 573 50.70 -27.16 -8.41
CA TYR A 573 50.20 -27.68 -9.70
C TYR A 573 48.72 -28.17 -9.61
N THR A 574 48.17 -28.71 -10.70
CA THR A 574 46.79 -29.24 -10.86
C THR A 574 46.59 -30.63 -10.19
N THR A 575 45.36 -31.16 -10.00
CA THR A 575 44.50 -31.80 -11.02
C THR A 575 43.06 -32.11 -10.55
N GLU A 576 42.17 -32.31 -11.52
CA GLU A 576 40.81 -32.87 -11.38
C GLU A 576 40.86 -34.42 -11.51
N THR A 577 39.85 -35.13 -10.99
CA THR A 577 39.39 -36.47 -11.46
C THR A 577 37.98 -36.78 -10.92
N GLU A 578 37.26 -37.68 -11.59
CA GLU A 578 35.85 -38.05 -11.36
C GLU A 578 35.70 -39.46 -10.71
N ASP A 579 34.49 -40.06 -10.78
CA ASP A 579 34.17 -41.51 -10.62
C ASP A 579 34.25 -42.16 -9.20
N GLU A 580 33.50 -43.21 -8.82
CA GLU A 580 32.24 -43.78 -9.37
C GLU A 580 31.32 -44.42 -8.25
N ARG A 581 30.64 -45.56 -8.50
CA ARG A 581 29.53 -46.16 -7.71
C ARG A 581 29.90 -47.46 -6.95
N GLU A 582 29.11 -47.79 -5.93
CA GLU A 582 28.61 -49.13 -5.46
C GLU A 582 27.74 -48.85 -4.20
N GLU A 583 26.57 -49.42 -3.88
CA GLU A 583 25.88 -50.72 -4.07
C GLU A 583 26.20 -51.79 -2.99
N THR A 584 25.23 -52.11 -2.11
CA THR A 584 24.98 -53.41 -1.42
C THR A 584 23.75 -53.34 -0.47
N ASP A 585 23.26 -54.51 0.01
CA ASP A 585 21.96 -54.74 0.68
C ASP A 585 22.09 -55.62 1.97
N ASP A 586 20.98 -56.16 2.49
CA ASP A 586 20.75 -57.12 3.61
C ASP A 586 20.70 -56.60 5.07
N GLY A 587 19.73 -57.09 5.88
CA GLY A 587 19.65 -56.71 7.32
C GLY A 587 18.44 -57.07 8.22
N LEU A 588 17.51 -57.94 7.83
CA LEU A 588 16.40 -58.58 8.61
C LEU A 588 16.23 -58.30 10.14
N SER A 589 15.00 -57.96 10.60
CA SER A 589 14.19 -58.72 11.61
C SER A 589 12.94 -57.99 12.17
N GLY A 590 11.87 -58.75 12.45
CA GLY A 590 10.69 -58.35 13.26
C GLY A 590 10.76 -58.87 14.73
N PRO A 591 9.66 -59.01 15.51
CA PRO A 591 8.26 -59.23 15.08
C PRO A 591 7.20 -58.33 15.79
N SER A 592 5.91 -58.72 15.73
CA SER A 592 4.74 -57.92 16.17
C SER A 592 3.94 -58.57 17.34
N PRO A 593 2.59 -58.50 17.47
CA PRO A 593 1.97 -57.89 18.66
C PRO A 593 1.12 -58.84 19.54
N GLY A 594 0.60 -58.31 20.66
CA GLY A 594 -0.33 -59.03 21.56
C GLY A 594 -1.77 -58.49 21.51
N THR A 595 -2.76 -59.39 21.59
CA THR A 595 -4.21 -59.08 21.64
C THR A 595 -4.91 -60.10 22.55
N ILE A 596 -5.77 -59.64 23.47
CA ILE A 596 -6.61 -60.47 24.35
C ILE A 596 -7.99 -59.81 24.49
N SER A 597 -9.06 -60.60 24.67
CA SER A 597 -10.44 -60.10 24.82
C SER A 597 -11.25 -60.97 25.80
N GLY A 598 -12.17 -60.33 26.54
CA GLY A 598 -13.22 -60.97 27.35
C GLY A 598 -12.78 -61.65 28.65
N PRO A 599 -13.74 -62.15 29.48
CA PRO A 599 -15.19 -62.21 29.27
C PRO A 599 -16.04 -61.42 30.30
N ASP A 600 -17.37 -61.49 30.18
CA ASP A 600 -18.40 -60.93 31.07
C ASP A 600 -18.61 -61.70 32.39
N THR A 601 -19.21 -61.06 33.42
CA THR A 601 -20.50 -61.48 34.07
C THR A 601 -20.94 -60.57 35.25
N ASP A 602 -22.07 -59.89 35.07
CA ASP A 602 -23.31 -59.88 35.91
C ASP A 602 -23.42 -59.25 37.33
N ALA A 603 -24.68 -58.85 37.62
CA ALA A 603 -25.41 -58.73 38.91
C ALA A 603 -25.22 -57.55 39.93
N THR A 604 -26.33 -56.81 40.17
CA THR A 604 -26.84 -56.24 41.46
C THR A 604 -26.05 -55.13 42.20
N ASP A 605 -26.57 -54.28 43.11
CA ASP A 605 -27.87 -53.61 43.42
C ASP A 605 -27.57 -52.53 44.53
N GLU A 606 -28.40 -51.61 45.07
CA GLU A 606 -29.84 -51.23 45.00
C GLU A 606 -29.98 -49.67 44.82
N GLY A 607 -31.20 -49.11 44.92
CA GLY A 607 -31.46 -47.71 45.38
C GLY A 607 -31.63 -47.68 46.92
N PRO A 608 -32.52 -46.85 47.55
CA PRO A 608 -33.23 -45.63 47.13
C PRO A 608 -32.73 -44.40 47.97
N GLU A 609 -33.37 -43.22 48.13
CA GLU A 609 -34.63 -42.59 47.65
C GLU A 609 -34.33 -41.25 46.96
#